data_AF-A0A7V4IHI2-F1
#
_entry.id   AF-A0A7V4IHI2-F1
#
_cell.length_a   1.000
_cell.length_b   1.000
_cell.length_c   1.000
_cell.angle_alpha   90.00
_cell.angle_beta   90.00
_cell.angle_gamma   90.00
#
_symmetry.space_group_name_H-M   'P 1'
#
loop_
_entity.id
_entity.type
_entity.pdbx_description
1 polymer ?
#
loop_
_entity_poly.entity_id
_entity_poly.type
_entity_poly.pdbx_seq_one_letter_code
_entity_poly.pdbx_strand_id
1 'polypeptide(L)'
;MTRTQIQLPDDVYDRARKVCKSREISLAELARRGLEYILSVYATPPGIGGDWQPPKPRRLGWKGLSDREIKDQAQLTATEAALAHRRRK
;
A
#
# COMPACT_ATOMS: atom_id res chain seq x y z
N MET A 1 -12.25 -13.50 24.80
CA MET A 1 -13.11 -12.47 24.20
C MET A 1 -13.60 -11.55 25.30
N THR A 2 -13.57 -10.23 25.11
CA THR A 2 -14.12 -9.26 26.06
C THR A 2 -15.60 -9.04 25.77
N ARG A 3 -16.46 -9.20 26.78
CA ARG A 3 -17.91 -8.95 26.62
C ARG A 3 -18.13 -7.46 26.39
N THR A 4 -18.73 -7.13 25.26
CA THR A 4 -19.04 -5.74 24.87
C THR A 4 -20.51 -5.65 24.52
N GLN A 5 -21.23 -4.69 25.11
CA GLN A 5 -22.61 -4.37 24.76
C GLN A 5 -22.61 -3.06 23.98
N ILE A 6 -23.18 -3.09 22.77
CA ILE A 6 -23.32 -1.90 21.91
C ILE A 6 -24.80 -1.69 21.60
N GLN A 7 -25.19 -0.43 21.43
CA GLN A 7 -26.50 -0.08 20.90
C GLN A 7 -26.37 0.21 19.42
N LEU A 8 -27.35 -0.24 18.63
CA LEU A 8 -27.44 0.03 17.20
C LEU A 8 -28.79 0.73 16.95
N PRO A 9 -28.84 1.77 16.10
CA PRO A 9 -30.10 2.27 15.59
C PRO A 9 -30.91 1.14 14.94
N ASP A 10 -32.23 1.16 15.10
CA ASP A 10 -33.12 0.09 14.62
C ASP A 10 -32.97 -0.15 13.11
N ASP A 11 -32.86 0.91 12.32
CA ASP A 11 -32.67 0.83 10.87
C ASP A 11 -31.34 0.15 10.49
N VAL A 12 -30.29 0.36 11.29
CA VAL A 12 -28.98 -0.26 11.10
C VAL A 12 -29.05 -1.74 11.47
N TYR A 13 -29.70 -2.06 12.58
CA TYR A 13 -29.91 -3.45 13.01
C TYR A 13 -30.69 -4.24 11.96
N ASP A 14 -31.77 -3.70 11.42
CA ASP A 14 -32.59 -4.37 10.41
C ASP A 14 -31.82 -4.63 9.11
N ARG A 15 -31.01 -3.65 8.67
CA ARG A 15 -30.13 -3.85 7.51
C ARG A 15 -29.05 -4.90 7.79
N ALA A 16 -28.44 -4.89 8.97
CA ALA A 16 -27.47 -5.89 9.38
C ALA A 16 -28.09 -7.31 9.39
N ARG A 17 -29.32 -7.45 9.88
CA ARG A 17 -30.06 -8.73 9.88
C ARG A 17 -30.31 -9.26 8.47
N LYS A 18 -30.61 -8.40 7.50
CA LYS A 18 -30.75 -8.80 6.09
C LYS A 18 -29.43 -9.36 5.55
N VAL A 19 -28.31 -8.70 5.85
CA VAL A 19 -26.97 -9.18 5.46
C VAL A 19 -26.67 -10.54 6.10
N CYS A 20 -26.88 -10.67 7.42
CA CYS A 20 -26.69 -11.93 8.14
C CYS A 20 -27.48 -13.09 7.51
N LYS A 21 -28.76 -12.86 7.17
CA LYS A 21 -29.59 -13.86 6.47
C LYS A 21 -29.01 -14.23 5.11
N SER A 22 -28.68 -13.24 4.28
CA SER A 22 -28.17 -13.47 2.92
C SER A 22 -26.80 -14.18 2.88
N ARG A 23 -25.99 -14.00 3.93
CA ARG A 23 -24.63 -14.52 4.04
C ARG A 23 -24.54 -15.74 4.95
N GLU A 24 -25.66 -16.16 5.55
CA GLU A 24 -25.74 -17.26 6.53
C GLU A 24 -24.73 -17.12 7.68
N ILE A 25 -24.54 -15.91 8.19
CA ILE A 25 -23.64 -15.61 9.31
C ILE A 25 -24.39 -15.00 10.49
N SER A 26 -23.83 -15.17 11.69
CA SER A 26 -24.36 -14.54 12.90
C SER A 26 -24.11 -13.03 12.91
N LEU A 27 -24.88 -12.28 13.71
CA LEU A 27 -24.65 -10.86 13.92
C LEU A 27 -23.30 -10.58 14.59
N ALA A 28 -22.85 -11.48 15.47
CA ALA A 28 -21.54 -11.38 16.12
C ALA A 28 -20.39 -11.49 15.10
N GLU A 29 -20.51 -12.41 14.14
CA GLU A 29 -19.52 -12.57 13.08
C GLU A 29 -19.50 -11.35 12.15
N LEU A 30 -20.68 -10.81 11.79
CA LEU A 30 -20.78 -9.58 11.01
C LEU A 30 -20.12 -8.40 11.74
N ALA A 31 -20.40 -8.23 13.04
CA ALA A 31 -19.80 -7.17 13.85
C ALA A 31 -18.28 -7.31 13.95
N ARG A 32 -17.78 -8.53 14.19
CA ARG A 32 -16.34 -8.82 14.24
C ARG A 32 -15.64 -8.43 12.93
N ARG A 33 -16.14 -8.93 11.80
CA ARG A 33 -15.57 -8.60 10.47
C ARG A 33 -15.65 -7.12 10.15
N GLY A 34 -16.76 -6.46 10.52
CA GLY A 34 -16.91 -5.02 10.34
C GLY A 34 -15.86 -4.23 11.12
N LEU A 35 -15.63 -4.58 12.38
CA LEU A 35 -14.59 -3.97 13.21
C LEU A 35 -13.19 -4.22 12.64
N GLU A 36 -12.88 -5.47 12.26
CA GLU A 36 -11.59 -5.82 11.65
C GLU A 36 -11.32 -5.05 10.36
N TYR A 37 -12.34 -4.86 9.52
CA TYR A 37 -12.24 -4.07 8.30
C TYR A 37 -11.98 -2.58 8.61
N ILE A 38 -12.73 -1.98 9.54
CA ILE A 38 -12.50 -0.58 9.91
C ILE A 38 -11.10 -0.40 10.49
N LEU A 39 -10.63 -1.33 11.32
CA LEU A 39 -9.26 -1.29 11.85
C LEU A 39 -8.22 -1.46 10.74
N SER A 40 -8.42 -2.32 9.74
CA SER A 40 -7.44 -2.46 8.66
C SER A 40 -7.34 -1.22 7.76
N VAL A 41 -8.40 -0.40 7.71
CA VAL A 41 -8.44 0.85 6.93
C VAL A 41 -7.87 2.03 7.72
N TYR A 42 -8.26 2.17 8.99
CA TYR A 42 -8.01 3.39 9.77
C TYR A 42 -7.00 3.23 10.90
N ALA A 43 -6.73 2.01 11.37
CA ALA A 43 -5.73 1.83 12.41
C ALA A 43 -4.34 1.98 11.78
N THR A 44 -3.65 3.05 12.14
CA THR A 44 -2.23 3.21 11.83
C THR A 44 -1.49 2.01 12.44
N PRO A 45 -0.78 1.20 11.63
CA PRO A 45 0.03 0.13 12.16
C PRO A 45 1.03 0.69 13.18
N PRO A 46 1.22 0.04 14.34
CA PRO A 46 2.22 0.46 15.29
C PRO A 46 3.59 0.50 14.59
N GLY A 47 4.22 1.68 14.54
CA GLY A 47 5.49 1.92 13.84
C GLY A 47 5.41 2.80 12.59
N ILE A 48 4.22 3.13 12.07
CA ILE A 48 4.05 4.13 10.99
C ILE A 48 3.95 5.54 11.60
N GLY A 49 4.96 5.91 12.38
CA GLY A 49 5.24 7.29 12.78
C GLY A 49 6.59 7.78 12.24
N GLY A 50 7.34 6.93 11.54
CA GLY A 50 8.56 7.31 10.84
C GLY A 50 8.27 7.88 9.46
N ASP A 51 9.20 8.70 8.97
CA ASP A 51 9.17 9.17 7.59
C ASP A 51 9.06 7.99 6.62
N TRP A 52 8.14 8.09 5.66
CA TRP A 52 8.03 7.09 4.62
C TRP A 52 9.36 6.99 3.86
N GLN A 53 9.97 5.81 3.86
CA GLN A 53 11.15 5.54 3.06
C GLN A 53 10.76 4.69 1.85
N PRO A 54 11.15 5.09 0.62
CA PRO A 54 10.94 4.25 -0.54
C PRO A 54 11.69 2.91 -0.36
N PRO A 55 11.14 1.79 -0.86
CA PRO A 55 11.86 0.53 -0.83
C PRO A 55 13.17 0.67 -1.60
N LYS A 56 14.21 -0.01 -1.12
CA LYS A 56 15.51 -0.02 -1.81
C LYS A 56 15.30 -0.45 -3.27
N PRO A 57 15.80 0.32 -4.25
CA PRO A 57 15.66 -0.03 -5.66
C PRO A 57 16.14 -1.47 -5.91
N ARG A 58 15.37 -2.21 -6.72
CA ARG A 58 15.79 -3.52 -7.17
C ARG A 58 16.98 -3.35 -8.13
N ARG A 59 17.98 -4.23 -8.02
CA ARG A 59 19.10 -4.26 -8.96
C ARG A 59 18.62 -4.80 -10.31
N LEU A 60 18.16 -3.90 -11.18
CA LEU A 60 17.66 -4.25 -12.52
C LEU A 60 18.76 -4.34 -13.59
N GLY A 61 20.01 -4.03 -13.23
CA GLY A 61 21.20 -4.40 -14.01
C GLY A 61 21.29 -3.75 -15.39
N TRP A 62 21.07 -2.43 -15.50
CA TRP A 62 21.21 -1.76 -16.79
C TRP A 62 22.68 -1.69 -17.23
N LYS A 63 23.02 -2.45 -18.28
CA LYS A 63 24.36 -2.45 -18.93
C LYS A 63 25.55 -2.67 -17.98
N GLY A 64 25.34 -3.30 -16.83
CA GLY A 64 26.38 -3.50 -15.81
C GLY A 64 26.83 -2.22 -15.10
N LEU A 65 26.13 -1.10 -15.31
CA LEU A 65 26.44 0.20 -14.71
C LEU A 65 25.99 0.25 -13.24
N SER A 66 26.76 0.96 -12.42
CA SER A 66 26.36 1.34 -11.06
C SER A 66 25.23 2.37 -11.08
N ASP A 67 24.51 2.52 -9.97
CA ASP A 67 23.39 3.48 -9.85
C ASP A 67 23.80 4.92 -10.21
N ARG A 68 25.05 5.30 -9.88
CA ARG A 68 25.62 6.59 -10.24
C ARG A 68 25.83 6.73 -11.75
N GLU A 69 26.45 5.73 -12.38
CA GLU A 69 26.69 5.73 -13.83
C GLU A 69 25.39 5.69 -14.64
N ILE A 70 24.36 5.01 -14.11
CA ILE A 70 23.00 5.04 -14.69
C ILE A 70 22.44 6.47 -14.66
N LYS A 71 22.54 7.16 -13.52
CA LYS A 71 22.07 8.55 -13.39
C LYS A 71 22.81 9.47 -14.36
N ASP A 72 24.14 9.37 -14.41
CA ASP A 72 24.97 10.20 -15.28
C ASP A 72 24.62 9.96 -16.76
N GLN A 73 24.49 8.69 -17.18
CA GLN A 73 24.12 8.34 -18.55
C GLN A 73 22.71 8.79 -18.94
N ALA A 74 21.75 8.73 -18.01
CA ALA A 74 20.37 9.18 -18.24
C ALA A 74 20.25 10.70 -18.37
N GLN A 75 21.19 11.46 -17.77
CA GLN A 75 21.22 12.92 -17.83
C GLN A 75 21.97 13.47 -19.06
N LEU A 76 22.69 12.62 -19.80
CA LEU A 76 23.35 13.03 -21.03
C LEU A 76 22.33 13.46 -22.08
N THR A 77 22.48 14.69 -22.56
CA THR A 77 21.73 15.16 -23.72
C THR A 77 22.24 14.49 -25.01
N ALA A 78 21.40 14.44 -26.05
CA ALA A 78 21.78 13.85 -27.34
C ALA A 78 23.05 14.50 -27.94
N THR A 79 23.23 15.80 -27.71
CA THR A 79 24.42 16.56 -28.14
C THR A 79 25.69 16.10 -27.42
N GLU A 80 25.63 15.90 -26.10
CA GLU A 80 26.76 15.43 -25.29
C GLU A 80 27.13 13.98 -25.61
N ALA A 81 26.12 13.13 -25.83
CA ALA A 81 26.33 11.76 -26.27
C ALA A 81 27.06 11.69 -27.63
N ALA A 82 26.69 12.56 -28.58
CA ALA A 82 27.31 12.63 -29.90
C ALA A 82 28.77 13.13 -29.84
N LEU A 83 29.07 14.11 -29.00
CA LEU A 83 30.43 14.63 -28.79
C LEU A 83 31.35 13.59 -28.14
N ALA A 84 30.84 12.85 -27.15
CA ALA A 84 31.60 11.77 -26.50
C ALA A 84 31.96 10.64 -27.47
N HIS A 85 31.08 10.31 -28.42
CA HIS A 85 31.36 9.29 -29.44
C HIS A 85 32.45 9.73 -30.41
N ARG A 86 32.46 11.00 -30.83
CA ARG A 86 33.49 11.55 -31.74
C ARG A 86 34.88 11.57 -31.11
N ARG A 87 34.99 11.79 -29.80
CA ARG A 87 36.27 11.79 -29.06
C ARG A 87 36.89 10.40 -28.86
N ARG A 88 36.12 9.33 -29.04
CA ARG A 88 36.58 7.94 -28.91
C ARG A 88 37.05 7.31 -30.22
N LYS A 89 36.88 7.98 -31.36
CA LYS A 89 37.49 7.60 -32.64
C LYS A 89 38.81 8.33 -32.81
#